data_AF-A0A3D9MGB1-F1
#
_entry.id   AF-A0A3D9MGB1-F1
#
_cell.length_a   1.000
_cell.length_b   1.000
_cell.length_c   1.000
_cell.angle_alpha   90.00
_cell.angle_beta   90.00
_cell.angle_gamma   90.00
#
_symmetry.space_group_name_H-M   'P 1'
#
loop_
_entity.id
_entity.type
_entity.pdbx_description
1 polymer ?
#
loop_
_entity_poly.entity_id
_entity_poly.type
_entity_poly.pdbx_seq_one_letter_code
_entity_poly.pdbx_strand_id
1 'polypeptide(L)'
;MRAYHNLKKYRYQHIKSYLLLIFILIGFLGFSQNENIDASKLYKDYREDQFYASVTYNILNEKPNGVSQSGFSSGFHFGFIRDMPINEKRNVSIGLGLGVSTNSYNQKNVLIEEINKTISFSKIDESDYNVSKNKFATYLVEVPLEIRWRTSNPEDYNFWRIYTGFKIGYLLYNTTTFKSDLANEKLSNIDSFNKIQYGLTLSAGYSTWNFHVYYGLNSIFDNDIAFEGESIDMKSLKIGLMFYVL
;
A
#
# COMPACT_ATOMS: atom_id res chain seq x y z
N MET A 1 22.47 -24.06 25.65
CA MET A 1 21.13 -23.98 24.99
C MET A 1 20.05 -23.23 25.78
N ARG A 2 20.00 -23.28 27.13
CA ARG A 2 18.97 -22.57 27.92
C ARG A 2 19.06 -21.03 27.92
N ALA A 3 20.26 -20.44 27.81
CA ALA A 3 20.43 -18.99 27.84
C ALA A 3 19.86 -18.25 26.61
N TYR A 4 19.98 -18.84 25.41
CA TYR A 4 19.46 -18.26 24.16
C TYR A 4 17.92 -18.25 24.10
N HIS A 5 17.28 -19.24 24.73
CA HIS A 5 15.82 -19.35 24.77
C HIS A 5 15.19 -18.29 25.68
N ASN A 6 15.87 -17.93 26.78
CA ASN A 6 15.42 -16.88 27.69
C ASN A 6 15.53 -15.48 27.07
N LEU A 7 16.60 -15.19 26.31
CA LEU A 7 16.76 -13.89 25.63
C LEU A 7 15.65 -13.60 24.61
N LYS A 8 15.20 -14.62 23.85
CA LYS A 8 14.10 -14.47 22.88
C LYS A 8 12.75 -14.22 23.56
N LYS A 9 12.50 -14.86 24.71
CA LYS A 9 11.29 -14.69 25.52
C LYS A 9 11.22 -13.29 26.16
N TYR A 10 12.33 -12.79 26.69
CA TYR A 10 12.43 -11.42 27.22
C TYR A 10 12.17 -10.36 26.13
N ARG A 11 12.79 -10.50 24.95
CA ARG A 11 12.58 -9.56 23.82
C ARG A 11 11.11 -9.50 23.37
N TYR A 12 10.42 -10.64 23.37
CA TYR A 12 9.00 -10.72 22.99
C TYR A 12 8.07 -10.11 24.04
N GLN A 13 8.41 -10.20 25.33
CA GLN A 13 7.67 -9.54 26.42
C GLN A 13 7.78 -8.02 26.32
N HIS A 14 8.98 -7.48 26.04
CA HIS A 14 9.16 -6.04 25.86
C HIS A 14 8.35 -5.50 24.67
N ILE A 15 8.33 -6.21 23.53
CA ILE A 15 7.53 -5.80 22.35
C ILE A 15 6.03 -5.76 22.67
N LYS A 16 5.50 -6.73 23.42
CA LYS A 16 4.11 -6.73 23.88
C LYS A 16 3.82 -5.57 24.82
N SER A 17 4.75 -5.25 25.73
CA SER A 17 4.62 -4.10 26.63
C SER A 17 4.64 -2.76 25.89
N TYR A 18 5.48 -2.60 24.85
CA TYR A 18 5.48 -1.38 24.02
C TYR A 18 4.19 -1.23 23.20
N LEU A 19 3.66 -2.33 22.64
CA LEU A 19 2.38 -2.32 21.91
C LEU A 19 1.21 -1.96 22.84
N LEU A 20 1.20 -2.47 24.08
CA LEU A 20 0.20 -2.10 25.09
C LEU A 20 0.29 -0.62 25.47
N LEU A 21 1.51 -0.09 25.60
CA LEU A 21 1.75 1.33 25.92
C LEU A 21 1.27 2.25 24.80
N ILE A 22 1.51 1.88 23.53
CA ILE A 22 1.00 2.60 22.36
C ILE A 22 -0.54 2.57 22.33
N PHE A 23 -1.16 1.42 22.63
CA PHE A 23 -2.61 1.28 22.68
C PHE A 23 -3.25 2.14 23.78
N ILE A 24 -2.61 2.24 24.95
CA ILE A 24 -3.05 3.10 26.06
C ILE A 24 -2.89 4.58 25.71
N LEU A 25 -1.79 4.97 25.04
CA LEU A 25 -1.57 6.36 24.60
C LEU A 25 -2.62 6.84 23.58
N ILE A 26 -3.13 5.95 22.72
CA ILE A 26 -4.20 6.28 21.76
C ILE A 26 -5.54 6.53 22.49
N GLY A 27 -5.80 5.83 23.60
CA GLY A 27 -7.01 6.01 24.40
C GLY A 27 -7.16 7.39 25.06
N PHE A 28 -6.06 8.11 25.29
CA PHE A 28 -6.07 9.45 25.91
C PHE A 28 -6.31 10.61 24.93
N LEU A 29 -6.39 10.35 23.62
CA LEU A 29 -6.69 11.38 22.61
C LEU A 29 -8.20 11.66 22.45
N GLY A 30 -9.06 10.94 23.18
CA GLY A 30 -10.52 11.00 23.06
C GLY A 30 -11.25 12.00 23.96
N PHE A 31 -10.65 13.12 24.34
CA PHE A 31 -11.38 14.19 25.06
C PHE A 31 -12.11 15.09 24.06
N SER A 32 -13.39 14.83 23.83
CA SER A 32 -14.28 15.79 23.16
C SER A 32 -14.86 16.73 24.21
N GLN A 33 -14.41 18.00 24.21
CA GLN A 33 -15.03 19.07 25.01
C GLN A 33 -16.08 19.78 24.15
N ASN A 34 -17.33 19.76 24.60
CA ASN A 34 -18.40 20.58 24.04
C ASN A 34 -18.28 22.02 24.57
N GLU A 35 -17.51 22.86 23.87
CA GLU A 35 -17.65 24.31 23.97
C GLU A 35 -18.56 24.81 22.85
N ASN A 36 -19.44 25.77 23.15
CA ASN A 36 -20.21 26.51 22.14
C ASN A 36 -19.25 27.06 21.08
N ILE A 37 -19.32 26.51 19.87
CA ILE A 37 -18.33 26.76 18.82
C ILE A 37 -18.62 28.12 18.19
N ASP A 38 -17.76 29.10 18.49
CA ASP A 38 -17.68 30.34 17.73
C ASP A 38 -17.31 30.00 16.27
N ALA A 39 -18.06 30.50 15.28
CA ALA A 39 -17.84 30.20 13.86
C ALA A 39 -16.43 30.60 13.40
N SER A 40 -15.81 31.60 14.06
CA SER A 40 -14.41 31.98 13.84
C SER A 40 -13.41 30.90 14.29
N LYS A 41 -13.75 30.17 15.37
CA LYS A 41 -12.97 29.05 15.94
C LYS A 41 -13.13 27.79 15.09
N LEU A 42 -14.34 27.54 14.56
CA LEU A 42 -14.61 26.49 13.57
C LEU A 42 -13.72 26.66 12.32
N TYR A 43 -13.61 27.88 11.81
CA TYR A 43 -12.77 28.23 10.64
C TYR A 43 -11.26 28.00 10.89
N LYS A 44 -10.81 28.19 12.14
CA LYS A 44 -9.39 28.11 12.53
C LYS A 44 -8.91 26.67 12.69
N ASP A 45 -9.78 25.74 13.10
CA ASP A 45 -9.41 24.35 13.36
C ASP A 45 -9.89 23.36 12.27
N TYR A 46 -10.59 23.85 11.25
CA TYR A 46 -11.09 23.03 10.13
C TYR A 46 -9.96 22.27 9.41
N ARG A 47 -10.03 20.93 9.47
CA ARG A 47 -9.17 20.00 8.73
C ARG A 47 -10.07 18.98 8.07
N GLU A 48 -9.83 18.67 6.81
CA GLU A 48 -10.60 17.67 6.07
C GLU A 48 -9.77 16.42 5.81
N ASP A 49 -10.47 15.35 5.43
CA ASP A 49 -9.89 14.16 4.80
C ASP A 49 -8.76 13.54 5.64
N GLN A 50 -9.11 13.20 6.88
CA GLN A 50 -8.19 12.63 7.86
C GLN A 50 -7.96 11.15 7.59
N PHE A 51 -8.98 10.40 7.20
CA PHE A 51 -8.87 9.00 6.83
C PHE A 51 -9.07 8.81 5.34
N TYR A 52 -8.43 7.79 4.79
CA TYR A 52 -8.70 7.36 3.42
C TYR A 52 -8.89 5.85 3.35
N ALA A 53 -9.73 5.43 2.42
CA ALA A 53 -9.83 4.05 1.95
C ALA A 53 -9.75 4.06 0.42
N SER A 54 -9.07 3.10 -0.18
CA SER A 54 -9.05 2.96 -1.63
C SER A 54 -9.11 1.51 -2.08
N VAL A 55 -9.72 1.33 -3.26
CA VAL A 55 -9.75 0.08 -4.00
C VAL A 55 -9.15 0.34 -5.36
N THR A 56 -8.22 -0.51 -5.77
CA THR A 56 -7.43 -0.34 -7.00
C THR A 56 -7.39 -1.63 -7.80
N TYR A 57 -7.33 -1.48 -9.12
CA TYR A 57 -6.89 -2.47 -10.06
C TYR A 57 -5.39 -2.30 -10.32
N ASN A 58 -4.63 -3.38 -10.11
CA ASN A 58 -3.18 -3.37 -10.11
C ASN A 58 -2.63 -3.96 -11.41
N ILE A 59 -1.84 -3.18 -12.12
CA ILE A 59 -1.20 -3.53 -13.38
C ILE A 59 0.30 -3.62 -13.12
N LEU A 60 0.93 -4.66 -13.67
CA LEU A 60 2.37 -4.80 -13.77
C LEU A 60 2.79 -4.14 -15.08
N ASN A 61 3.56 -3.07 -14.97
CA ASN A 61 4.19 -2.37 -16.08
C ASN A 61 5.65 -2.84 -16.24
N GLU A 62 6.25 -2.58 -17.40
CA GLU A 62 7.68 -2.89 -17.65
C GLU A 62 8.01 -4.38 -17.41
N LYS A 63 7.06 -5.24 -17.79
CA LYS A 63 7.21 -6.70 -17.71
C LYS A 63 8.24 -7.19 -18.74
N PRO A 64 9.07 -8.20 -18.41
CA PRO A 64 9.89 -8.90 -19.39
C PRO A 64 9.07 -9.46 -20.55
N ASN A 65 9.72 -9.63 -21.70
CA ASN A 65 9.05 -10.02 -22.93
C ASN A 65 8.30 -11.35 -22.78
N GLY A 66 7.03 -11.31 -23.16
CA GLY A 66 6.15 -12.46 -23.08
C GLY A 66 5.60 -12.74 -21.69
N VAL A 67 5.92 -11.99 -20.63
CA VAL A 67 5.21 -12.09 -19.35
C VAL A 67 3.87 -11.36 -19.42
N SER A 68 2.80 -12.03 -19.01
CA SER A 68 1.45 -11.48 -19.00
C SER A 68 0.75 -11.65 -17.66
N GLN A 69 -0.22 -10.78 -17.41
CA GLN A 69 -1.12 -10.88 -16.27
C GLN A 69 -2.43 -11.54 -16.72
N SER A 70 -3.08 -12.23 -15.80
CA SER A 70 -4.38 -12.86 -16.01
C SER A 70 -5.37 -12.35 -14.96
N GLY A 71 -6.67 -12.39 -15.27
CA GLY A 71 -7.73 -12.09 -14.30
C GLY A 71 -7.64 -10.70 -13.62
N PHE A 72 -8.25 -10.60 -12.44
CA PHE A 72 -8.40 -9.35 -11.70
C PHE A 72 -7.38 -9.19 -10.57
N SER A 73 -6.40 -8.32 -10.77
CA SER A 73 -5.39 -7.96 -9.77
C SER A 73 -5.86 -6.78 -8.94
N SER A 74 -6.05 -6.96 -7.64
CA SER A 74 -6.69 -5.96 -6.77
C SER A 74 -5.74 -5.40 -5.71
N GLY A 75 -5.99 -4.16 -5.29
CA GLY A 75 -5.32 -3.53 -4.15
C GLY A 75 -6.32 -2.84 -3.25
N PHE A 76 -6.11 -2.97 -1.94
CA PHE A 76 -6.88 -2.27 -0.91
C PHE A 76 -5.92 -1.48 -0.04
N HIS A 77 -6.26 -0.23 0.22
CA HIS A 77 -5.42 0.69 0.98
C HIS A 77 -6.28 1.41 2.00
N PHE A 78 -5.75 1.58 3.20
CA PHE A 78 -6.41 2.33 4.26
C PHE A 78 -5.37 3.09 5.06
N GLY A 79 -5.69 4.29 5.49
CA GLY A 79 -4.76 5.06 6.31
C GLY A 79 -5.32 6.36 6.80
N PHE A 80 -4.44 7.11 7.43
CA PHE A 80 -4.69 8.43 7.96
C PHE A 80 -3.70 9.42 7.33
N ILE A 81 -4.18 10.61 6.97
CA ILE A 81 -3.34 11.71 6.49
C ILE A 81 -3.68 12.96 7.27
N ARG A 82 -2.65 13.57 7.85
CA ARG A 82 -2.78 14.85 8.52
C ARG A 82 -2.74 15.96 7.49
N ASP A 83 -3.88 16.62 7.30
CA ASP A 83 -4.03 17.79 6.45
C ASP A 83 -3.47 19.06 7.13
N MET A 84 -2.54 19.74 6.46
CA MET A 84 -1.90 20.97 6.95
C MET A 84 -2.08 22.10 5.93
N PRO A 85 -3.14 22.93 6.06
CA PRO A 85 -3.36 24.07 5.17
C PRO A 85 -2.23 25.09 5.25
N ILE A 86 -1.80 25.60 4.10
CA ILE A 86 -0.66 26.53 3.97
C ILE A 86 -1.05 27.94 3.51
N ASN A 87 -2.34 28.17 3.20
CA ASN A 87 -2.85 29.47 2.78
C ASN A 87 -4.07 29.91 3.59
N GLU A 88 -4.37 31.21 3.59
CA GLU A 88 -5.47 31.80 4.37
C GLU A 88 -6.84 31.20 4.02
N LYS A 89 -7.06 30.92 2.74
CA LYS A 89 -8.29 30.25 2.25
C LYS A 89 -8.36 28.76 2.62
N ARG A 90 -7.29 28.18 3.16
CA ARG A 90 -7.12 26.77 3.55
C ARG A 90 -7.44 25.72 2.48
N ASN A 91 -7.49 26.15 1.22
CA ASN A 91 -7.83 25.32 0.08
C ASN A 91 -6.60 24.70 -0.60
N VAL A 92 -5.39 25.07 -0.14
CA VAL A 92 -4.12 24.42 -0.45
C VAL A 92 -3.51 23.89 0.84
N SER A 93 -3.12 22.63 0.85
CA SER A 93 -2.51 21.97 2.02
C SER A 93 -1.39 21.01 1.64
N ILE A 94 -0.55 20.71 2.62
CA ILE A 94 0.37 19.59 2.59
C ILE A 94 -0.22 18.50 3.49
N GLY A 95 -0.37 17.30 2.94
CA GLY A 95 -0.81 16.11 3.65
C GLY A 95 0.37 15.21 3.95
N LEU A 96 0.54 14.79 5.20
CA LEU A 96 1.49 13.73 5.57
C LEU A 96 0.76 12.68 6.38
N GLY A 97 0.93 11.41 6.01
CA GLY A 97 0.15 10.32 6.58
C GLY A 97 0.90 9.04 6.85
N LEU A 98 0.12 8.07 7.32
CA LEU A 98 0.51 6.68 7.53
C LEU A 98 -0.66 5.79 7.13
N GLY A 99 -0.39 4.71 6.41
CA GLY A 99 -1.39 3.77 5.97
C GLY A 99 -0.85 2.35 5.84
N VAL A 100 -1.74 1.46 5.43
CA VAL A 100 -1.43 0.06 5.12
C VAL A 100 -2.06 -0.30 3.78
N SER A 101 -1.42 -1.19 3.04
CA SER A 101 -1.99 -1.72 1.81
C SER A 101 -1.78 -3.22 1.67
N THR A 102 -2.74 -3.85 0.99
CA THR A 102 -2.62 -5.22 0.47
C THR A 102 -2.81 -5.16 -1.03
N ASN A 103 -1.88 -5.73 -1.77
CA ASN A 103 -1.89 -5.71 -3.22
C ASN A 103 -1.72 -7.14 -3.73
N SER A 104 -2.62 -7.60 -4.58
CA SER A 104 -2.61 -8.92 -5.22
C SER A 104 -2.42 -8.76 -6.72
N TYR A 105 -1.51 -9.54 -7.28
CA TYR A 105 -1.20 -9.57 -8.70
C TYR A 105 -1.34 -10.99 -9.20
N ASN A 106 -2.29 -11.20 -10.10
CA ASN A 106 -2.44 -12.47 -10.79
C ASN A 106 -1.54 -12.45 -12.04
N GLN A 107 -0.78 -13.51 -12.20
CA GLN A 107 0.16 -13.72 -13.29
C GLN A 107 -0.34 -14.87 -14.16
N LYS A 108 -0.02 -14.81 -15.45
CA LYS A 108 -0.37 -15.88 -16.38
C LYS A 108 0.74 -16.95 -16.38
N ASN A 109 1.95 -16.51 -16.66
CA ASN A 109 3.00 -17.40 -17.15
C ASN A 109 4.36 -17.23 -16.47
N VAL A 110 4.34 -16.92 -15.17
CA VAL A 110 5.55 -16.85 -14.32
C VAL A 110 5.42 -17.84 -13.18
N LEU A 111 6.37 -18.76 -13.04
CA LEU A 111 6.48 -19.64 -11.89
C LEU A 111 7.52 -19.07 -10.92
N ILE A 112 7.15 -18.97 -9.65
CA ILE A 112 8.03 -18.61 -8.54
C ILE A 112 8.07 -19.80 -7.60
N GLU A 113 9.21 -20.48 -7.53
CA GLU A 113 9.39 -21.71 -6.76
C GLU A 113 10.72 -21.71 -5.99
N GLU A 114 10.81 -22.55 -4.96
CA GLU A 114 12.03 -22.71 -4.18
C GLU A 114 12.75 -23.99 -4.61
N ILE A 115 13.91 -23.86 -5.25
CA ILE A 115 14.76 -24.98 -5.66
C ILE A 115 16.05 -24.92 -4.86
N ASN A 116 16.39 -25.99 -4.12
CA ASN A 116 17.62 -26.06 -3.32
C ASN A 116 17.83 -24.83 -2.40
N LYS A 117 16.75 -24.34 -1.76
CA LYS A 117 16.75 -23.14 -0.89
C LYS A 117 17.04 -21.82 -1.60
N THR A 118 16.91 -21.79 -2.92
CA THR A 118 17.05 -20.58 -3.73
C THR A 118 15.72 -20.33 -4.44
N ILE A 119 15.25 -19.09 -4.43
CA ILE A 119 14.05 -18.70 -5.16
C ILE A 119 14.40 -18.59 -6.64
N SER A 120 13.66 -19.32 -7.47
CA SER A 120 13.78 -19.31 -8.92
C SER A 120 12.56 -18.67 -9.55
N PHE A 121 12.78 -17.91 -10.62
CA PHE A 121 11.73 -17.34 -11.44
C PHE A 121 11.89 -17.89 -12.86
N SER A 122 10.84 -18.51 -13.38
CA SER A 122 10.84 -19.09 -14.72
C SER A 122 9.56 -18.76 -15.47
N LYS A 123 9.66 -18.72 -16.80
CA LYS A 123 8.48 -18.66 -17.66
C LYS A 123 7.90 -20.06 -17.82
N ILE A 124 6.57 -20.15 -17.81
CA ILE A 124 5.86 -21.40 -18.06
C ILE A 124 4.84 -21.22 -19.18
N ASP A 125 4.54 -22.28 -19.93
CA ASP A 125 3.37 -22.27 -20.82
C ASP A 125 2.12 -22.74 -20.05
N GLU A 126 1.06 -21.94 -20.06
CA GLU A 126 -0.17 -22.32 -19.36
C GLU A 126 -0.84 -23.56 -19.96
N SER A 127 -0.66 -23.80 -21.27
CA SER A 127 -1.22 -24.99 -21.93
C SER A 127 -0.66 -26.28 -21.36
N ASP A 128 0.61 -26.25 -20.97
CA ASP A 128 1.36 -27.43 -20.55
C ASP A 128 1.13 -27.72 -19.07
N TYR A 129 0.89 -26.69 -18.27
CA TYR A 129 0.72 -26.80 -16.82
C TYR A 129 -0.74 -26.89 -16.37
N ASN A 130 -1.71 -26.44 -17.17
CA ASN A 130 -3.11 -26.28 -16.75
C ASN A 130 -3.22 -25.49 -15.42
N VAL A 131 -2.74 -24.24 -15.45
CA VAL A 131 -2.60 -23.39 -14.26
C VAL A 131 -3.98 -22.94 -13.76
N SER A 132 -4.35 -23.34 -12.56
CA SER A 132 -5.62 -22.92 -11.92
C SER A 132 -5.48 -21.62 -11.12
N LYS A 133 -4.28 -21.35 -10.58
CA LYS A 133 -4.02 -20.14 -9.79
C LYS A 133 -2.55 -19.78 -9.82
N ASN A 134 -2.27 -18.57 -10.28
CA ASN A 134 -0.92 -18.03 -10.22
C ASN A 134 -1.00 -16.56 -9.79
N LYS A 135 -0.51 -16.29 -8.57
CA LYS A 135 -0.55 -14.94 -8.01
C LYS A 135 0.51 -14.71 -6.95
N PHE A 136 0.89 -13.47 -6.77
CA PHE A 136 1.58 -13.01 -5.57
C PHE A 136 0.82 -11.87 -4.90
N ALA A 137 1.03 -11.72 -3.59
CA ALA A 137 0.46 -10.64 -2.81
C ALA A 137 1.51 -10.00 -1.88
N THR A 138 1.42 -8.69 -1.72
CA THR A 138 2.32 -7.86 -0.89
C THR A 138 1.50 -7.07 0.13
N TYR A 139 2.01 -6.99 1.35
CA TYR A 139 1.42 -6.24 2.45
C TYR A 139 2.41 -5.18 2.92
N LEU A 140 2.02 -3.90 2.82
CA LEU A 140 2.91 -2.77 3.07
C LEU A 140 2.36 -1.85 4.16
N VAL A 141 3.27 -1.21 4.89
CA VAL A 141 3.00 0.04 5.60
C VAL A 141 3.45 1.19 4.72
N GLU A 142 2.62 2.20 4.57
CA GLU A 142 2.81 3.29 3.62
C GLU A 142 2.86 4.65 4.31
N VAL A 143 3.68 5.55 3.79
CA VAL A 143 3.80 6.95 4.19
C VAL A 143 3.49 7.81 2.96
N PRO A 144 2.25 8.29 2.80
CA PRO A 144 1.89 9.25 1.77
C PRO A 144 2.28 10.68 2.17
N LEU A 145 2.85 11.42 1.22
CA LEU A 145 3.11 12.86 1.26
C LEU A 145 2.41 13.50 0.05
N GLU A 146 1.44 14.37 0.31
CA GLU A 146 0.56 14.93 -0.72
C GLU A 146 0.57 16.45 -0.71
N ILE A 147 0.56 17.04 -1.89
CA ILE A 147 0.13 18.41 -2.13
C ILE A 147 -1.34 18.34 -2.50
N ARG A 148 -2.16 19.06 -1.75
CA ARG A 148 -3.60 18.94 -1.80
C ARG A 148 -4.21 20.26 -2.19
N TRP A 149 -5.04 20.24 -3.22
CA TRP A 149 -5.86 21.36 -3.64
C TRP A 149 -7.33 20.97 -3.63
N ARG A 150 -8.18 21.88 -3.16
CA ARG A 150 -9.63 21.67 -3.07
C ARG A 150 -10.40 22.95 -3.30
N THR A 151 -11.69 22.84 -3.62
CA THR A 151 -12.62 23.99 -3.69
C THR A 151 -13.54 24.07 -2.47
N SER A 152 -13.19 23.39 -1.36
CA SER A 152 -14.01 23.34 -0.15
C SER A 152 -14.14 24.70 0.53
N ASN A 153 -15.32 25.00 1.05
CA ASN A 153 -15.58 26.06 2.03
C ASN A 153 -16.16 25.43 3.30
N PRO A 154 -16.10 26.08 4.47
CA PRO A 154 -16.56 25.47 5.74
C PRO A 154 -18.05 25.13 5.81
N GLU A 155 -18.85 25.62 4.87
CA GLU A 155 -20.30 25.35 4.78
C GLU A 155 -20.64 24.27 3.74
N ASP A 156 -19.72 23.97 2.80
CA ASP A 156 -19.98 23.12 1.64
C ASP A 156 -19.21 21.80 1.70
N TYR A 157 -19.95 20.69 1.82
CA TYR A 157 -19.40 19.33 1.89
C TYR A 157 -19.19 18.68 0.51
N ASN A 158 -19.64 19.33 -0.57
CA ASN A 158 -19.48 18.85 -1.94
C ASN A 158 -18.52 19.76 -2.70
N PHE A 159 -17.29 19.29 -2.89
CA PHE A 159 -16.25 20.08 -3.53
C PHE A 159 -15.33 19.23 -4.39
N TRP A 160 -14.60 19.90 -5.28
CA TRP A 160 -13.53 19.30 -6.08
C TRP A 160 -12.26 19.13 -5.27
N ARG A 161 -11.55 18.03 -5.52
CA ARG A 161 -10.27 17.69 -4.92
C ARG A 161 -9.29 17.29 -6.01
N ILE A 162 -8.05 17.77 -5.90
CA ILE A 162 -6.91 17.32 -6.69
C ILE A 162 -5.73 17.18 -5.74
N TYR A 163 -5.42 15.94 -5.36
CA TYR A 163 -4.33 15.61 -4.44
C TYR A 163 -3.27 14.84 -5.22
N THR A 164 -2.06 15.36 -5.24
CA THR A 164 -0.92 14.70 -5.92
C THR A 164 0.23 14.58 -4.96
N GLY A 165 1.08 13.58 -5.13
CA GLY A 165 2.14 13.38 -4.16
C GLY A 165 3.07 12.23 -4.45
N PHE A 166 3.77 11.88 -3.40
CA PHE A 166 4.70 10.79 -3.34
C PHE A 166 4.31 9.85 -2.22
N LYS A 167 4.51 8.56 -2.42
CA LYS A 167 4.19 7.53 -1.44
C LYS A 167 5.36 6.58 -1.31
N ILE A 168 5.80 6.35 -0.08
CA ILE A 168 6.81 5.35 0.28
C ILE A 168 6.12 4.20 1.00
N GLY A 169 6.43 2.97 0.63
CA GLY A 169 5.92 1.75 1.24
C GLY A 169 7.07 0.87 1.74
N TYR A 170 6.92 0.32 2.93
CA TYR A 170 7.79 -0.72 3.47
C TYR A 170 7.05 -2.06 3.49
N LEU A 171 7.61 -3.06 2.81
CA LEU A 171 7.07 -4.41 2.71
C LEU A 171 7.21 -5.12 4.06
N LEU A 172 6.07 -5.48 4.65
CA LEU A 172 6.03 -6.27 5.88
C LEU A 172 5.98 -7.77 5.60
N TYR A 173 5.25 -8.14 4.55
CA TYR A 173 4.98 -9.54 4.24
C TYR A 173 4.65 -9.70 2.76
N ASN A 174 5.02 -10.86 2.20
CA ASN A 174 4.67 -11.24 0.86
C ASN A 174 4.25 -12.71 0.82
N THR A 175 3.49 -13.08 -0.20
CA THR A 175 3.15 -14.47 -0.50
C THR A 175 3.16 -14.69 -2.00
N THR A 176 3.59 -15.86 -2.42
CA THR A 176 3.41 -16.34 -3.80
C THR A 176 2.56 -17.62 -3.75
N THR A 177 1.73 -17.83 -4.74
CA THR A 177 0.89 -19.02 -4.84
C THR A 177 0.78 -19.42 -6.29
N PHE A 178 1.30 -20.61 -6.58
CA PHE A 178 1.18 -21.29 -7.84
C PHE A 178 0.43 -22.61 -7.63
N LYS A 179 -0.61 -22.85 -8.43
CA LYS A 179 -1.37 -24.10 -8.43
C LYS A 179 -1.65 -24.51 -9.85
N SER A 180 -1.32 -25.75 -10.14
CA SER A 180 -1.50 -26.43 -11.41
C SER A 180 -1.77 -27.91 -11.15
N ASP A 181 -2.12 -28.66 -12.20
CA ASP A 181 -2.30 -30.11 -12.07
C ASP A 181 -0.98 -30.84 -11.80
N LEU A 182 0.15 -30.24 -12.21
CA LEU A 182 1.50 -30.81 -12.11
C LEU A 182 2.26 -30.38 -10.84
N ALA A 183 2.01 -29.17 -10.34
CA ALA A 183 2.74 -28.58 -9.23
C ALA A 183 1.88 -27.62 -8.40
N ASN A 184 2.11 -27.60 -7.09
CA ASN A 184 1.47 -26.70 -6.15
C ASN A 184 2.52 -26.09 -5.23
N GLU A 185 2.83 -24.82 -5.46
CA GLU A 185 3.84 -24.08 -4.70
C GLU A 185 3.20 -22.89 -3.98
N LYS A 186 3.56 -22.73 -2.70
CA LYS A 186 3.12 -21.60 -1.91
C LYS A 186 4.25 -21.15 -1.01
N LEU A 187 4.84 -20.03 -1.37
CA LEU A 187 5.92 -19.42 -0.61
C LEU A 187 5.41 -18.20 0.14
N SER A 188 6.09 -17.86 1.22
CA SER A 188 5.70 -16.76 2.10
C SER A 188 6.93 -16.10 2.66
N ASN A 189 6.93 -14.76 2.67
CA ASN A 189 8.03 -13.95 3.17
C ASN A 189 9.38 -14.30 2.52
N ILE A 190 9.37 -14.43 1.19
CA ILE A 190 10.60 -14.63 0.41
C ILE A 190 11.37 -13.31 0.29
N ASP A 191 12.68 -13.39 0.15
CA ASP A 191 13.59 -12.24 0.09
C ASP A 191 13.72 -11.62 -1.30
N SER A 192 13.05 -12.18 -2.31
CA SER A 192 13.06 -11.70 -3.70
C SER A 192 12.25 -10.43 -3.97
N PHE A 193 11.58 -9.87 -2.97
CA PHE A 193 10.78 -8.65 -3.11
C PHE A 193 11.52 -7.44 -2.56
N ASN A 194 11.46 -6.32 -3.29
CA ASN A 194 11.98 -5.04 -2.81
C ASN A 194 11.26 -4.63 -1.52
N LYS A 195 12.06 -4.44 -0.45
CA LYS A 195 11.54 -4.04 0.87
C LYS A 195 10.99 -2.62 0.88
N ILE A 196 11.55 -1.75 0.06
CA ILE A 196 11.10 -0.37 -0.08
C ILE A 196 10.51 -0.22 -1.47
N GLN A 197 9.24 0.18 -1.54
CA GLN A 197 8.54 0.47 -2.79
C GLN A 197 8.09 1.92 -2.74
N TYR A 198 8.25 2.68 -3.82
CA TYR A 198 7.85 4.07 -3.82
C TYR A 198 7.32 4.52 -5.18
N GLY A 199 6.48 5.54 -5.17
CA GLY A 199 5.76 5.95 -6.36
C GLY A 199 5.10 7.30 -6.25
N LEU A 200 4.66 7.80 -7.40
CA LEU A 200 3.87 9.02 -7.52
C LEU A 200 2.39 8.68 -7.37
N THR A 201 1.64 9.58 -6.75
CA THR A 201 0.18 9.47 -6.60
C THR A 201 -0.54 10.66 -7.20
N LEU A 202 -1.73 10.40 -7.74
CA LEU A 202 -2.68 11.42 -8.15
C LEU A 202 -4.09 10.93 -7.81
N SER A 203 -4.84 11.75 -7.09
CA SER A 203 -6.25 11.56 -6.78
C SER A 203 -7.02 12.80 -7.21
N ALA A 204 -8.03 12.65 -8.05
CA ALA A 204 -8.87 13.76 -8.49
C ALA A 204 -10.34 13.36 -8.49
N GLY A 205 -11.21 14.23 -8.00
CA GLY A 205 -12.63 13.89 -7.87
C GLY A 205 -13.50 14.98 -7.29
N TYR A 206 -14.78 14.63 -7.17
CA TYR A 206 -15.81 15.50 -6.64
C TYR A 206 -16.55 14.78 -5.51
N SER A 207 -16.67 15.45 -4.37
CA SER A 207 -17.30 14.89 -3.17
C SER A 207 -16.67 13.53 -2.80
N THR A 208 -17.47 12.50 -2.56
CA THR A 208 -17.04 11.17 -2.13
C THR A 208 -16.19 10.42 -3.16
N TRP A 209 -16.40 10.66 -4.46
CA TRP A 209 -15.80 9.85 -5.53
C TRP A 209 -14.54 10.50 -6.08
N ASN A 210 -13.38 9.91 -5.77
CA ASN A 210 -12.09 10.38 -6.28
C ASN A 210 -11.40 9.28 -7.07
N PHE A 211 -11.13 9.55 -8.34
CA PHE A 211 -10.30 8.67 -9.17
C PHE A 211 -8.86 8.74 -8.66
N HIS A 212 -8.20 7.58 -8.54
CA HIS A 212 -6.87 7.45 -7.97
C HIS A 212 -5.94 6.68 -8.90
N VAL A 213 -4.72 7.19 -9.05
CA VAL A 213 -3.62 6.56 -9.78
C VAL A 213 -2.37 6.56 -8.90
N TYR A 214 -1.67 5.43 -8.89
CA TYR A 214 -0.33 5.28 -8.35
C TYR A 214 0.60 4.73 -9.44
N TYR A 215 1.74 5.37 -9.64
CA TYR A 215 2.80 4.90 -10.53
C TYR A 215 4.07 4.61 -9.75
N GLY A 216 4.45 3.34 -9.66
CA GLY A 216 5.66 2.87 -8.97
C GLY A 216 6.91 3.25 -9.75
N LEU A 217 7.88 3.84 -9.05
CA LEU A 217 9.14 4.30 -9.62
C LEU A 217 10.26 3.25 -9.53
N ASN A 218 10.06 2.17 -8.77
CA ASN A 218 10.99 1.06 -8.66
C ASN A 218 10.29 -0.31 -8.83
N SER A 219 11.09 -1.32 -9.16
CA SER A 219 10.62 -2.70 -9.30
C SER A 219 10.00 -3.24 -8.02
N ILE A 220 9.00 -4.11 -8.15
CA ILE A 220 8.41 -4.87 -7.03
C ILE A 220 9.37 -5.95 -6.53
N PHE A 221 10.17 -6.51 -7.44
CA PHE A 221 11.15 -7.55 -7.16
C PHE A 221 12.55 -6.93 -7.01
N ASP A 222 13.40 -7.57 -6.22
CA ASP A 222 14.77 -7.11 -6.04
C ASP A 222 15.56 -7.21 -7.35
N ASN A 223 16.50 -6.30 -7.57
CA ASN A 223 17.23 -6.19 -8.84
C ASN A 223 18.20 -7.36 -9.06
N ASP A 224 18.59 -8.04 -7.98
CA ASP A 224 19.48 -9.21 -8.01
C ASP A 224 18.77 -10.49 -8.48
N ILE A 225 17.45 -10.43 -8.71
CA ILE A 225 16.68 -11.55 -9.24
C ILE A 225 16.81 -11.62 -10.76
N ALA A 226 17.42 -12.71 -11.21
CA ALA A 226 17.48 -13.07 -12.61
C ALA A 226 16.22 -13.82 -13.05
N PHE A 227 15.62 -13.38 -14.15
CA PHE A 227 14.62 -14.09 -14.94
C PHE A 227 15.25 -14.47 -16.27
N GLU A 228 15.51 -15.76 -16.48
CA GLU A 228 16.13 -16.27 -17.71
C GLU A 228 17.45 -15.57 -18.10
N GLY A 229 18.18 -15.03 -17.10
CA GLY A 229 19.45 -14.31 -17.29
C GLY A 229 19.33 -12.78 -17.40
N GLU A 230 18.13 -12.22 -17.33
CA GLU A 230 17.86 -10.76 -17.32
C GLU A 230 17.28 -10.29 -15.99
N SER A 231 17.49 -9.02 -15.62
CA SER A 231 16.90 -8.43 -14.40
C SER A 231 15.40 -8.20 -14.54
N ILE A 232 14.61 -8.48 -13.49
CA ILE A 232 13.17 -8.21 -13.46
C ILE A 232 12.88 -6.77 -12.98
N ASP A 233 12.58 -5.84 -13.89
CA ASP A 233 12.17 -4.46 -13.54
C ASP A 233 10.64 -4.26 -13.56
N MET A 234 9.88 -5.21 -13.00
CA MET A 234 8.41 -5.12 -12.98
C MET A 234 7.93 -4.03 -12.02
N LYS A 235 7.37 -2.95 -12.55
CA LYS A 235 6.81 -1.83 -11.78
C LYS A 235 5.31 -1.96 -11.60
N SER A 236 4.78 -1.33 -10.55
CA SER A 236 3.35 -1.32 -10.24
C SER A 236 2.68 -0.06 -10.77
N LEU A 237 1.60 -0.21 -11.54
CA LEU A 237 0.65 0.85 -11.87
C LEU A 237 -0.69 0.47 -11.22
N LYS A 238 -1.24 1.31 -10.35
CA LYS A 238 -2.52 1.05 -9.68
C LYS A 238 -3.51 2.13 -10.07
N ILE A 239 -4.71 1.72 -10.47
CA ILE A 239 -5.77 2.62 -10.91
C ILE A 239 -7.06 2.25 -10.18
N GLY A 240 -7.77 3.22 -9.62
CA GLY A 240 -9.02 2.92 -8.94
C GLY A 240 -9.70 4.12 -8.31
N LEU A 241 -10.32 3.90 -7.17
CA LEU A 241 -11.10 4.89 -6.44
C LEU A 241 -10.55 5.07 -5.04
N MET A 242 -10.52 6.32 -4.59
CA MET A 242 -10.14 6.73 -3.25
C MET A 242 -11.29 7.51 -2.62
N PHE A 243 -11.55 7.18 -1.37
CA PHE A 243 -12.60 7.74 -0.54
C PHE A 243 -11.92 8.39 0.65
N TYR A 244 -12.19 9.67 0.85
CA TYR A 244 -11.73 10.40 2.02
C TYR A 244 -12.86 10.52 3.03
N VAL A 245 -12.50 10.37 4.29
CA VAL A 245 -13.42 10.40 5.43
C VAL A 245 -12.85 11.34 6.49
N LEU A 246 -13.73 12.12 7.12
CA LEU A 246 -13.40 12.97 8.26
C LEU A 246 -13.42 12.18 9.57
#